data_AF-A0A960EEJ5-F1
#
_entry.id   AF-A0A960EEJ5-F1
#
_cell.length_a   1.000
_cell.length_b   1.000
_cell.length_c   1.000
_cell.angle_alpha   90.00
_cell.angle_beta   90.00
_cell.angle_gamma   90.00
#
_symmetry.space_group_name_H-M   'P 1'
#
loop_
_entity.id
_entity.type
_entity.pdbx_description
1 polymer ?
#
loop_
_entity_poly.entity_id
_entity_poly.type
_entity_poly.pdbx_seq_one_letter_code
_entity_poly.pdbx_strand_id
1 'polypeptide(L)'
;MVTQASDLVRQAREASGLSQAELARRAGVAQPVISAYERGHREPSVPMLAKLIAATGHVLELSFAPGDEVVRGLPDTARGRHLRRRRRAVIDAACARGARNVRVFGSVARGADRPDSDIDLLVDLEPGVGLVALAGLRRELEDILGAEVDVVPAAHLKPDVAEQALAEAIDL
;
A
#
# COMPACT_ATOMS: atom_id res chain seq x y z
N MET A 1 1.71 3.68 -4.37
CA MET A 1 2.73 2.73 -3.90
C MET A 1 2.95 2.99 -2.43
N VAL A 2 2.74 2.01 -1.54
CA VAL A 2 3.14 2.16 -0.14
C VAL A 2 4.65 1.96 -0.08
N THR A 3 5.39 3.06 -0.06
CA THR A 3 6.86 3.04 0.02
C THR A 3 7.26 2.68 1.45
N GLN A 4 7.84 1.50 1.66
CA GLN A 4 8.42 1.17 2.97
C GLN A 4 9.72 1.96 3.18
N ALA A 5 10.11 2.22 4.43
CA ALA A 5 11.34 2.94 4.75
C ALA A 5 12.59 2.27 4.15
N SER A 6 12.56 0.95 4.00
CA SER A 6 13.59 0.14 3.34
C SER A 6 13.74 0.45 1.85
N ASP A 7 12.65 0.74 1.14
CA ASP A 7 12.68 1.10 -0.29
C ASP A 7 13.32 2.47 -0.49
N LEU A 8 13.06 3.43 0.40
CA LEU A 8 13.70 4.75 0.36
C LEU A 8 15.23 4.65 0.49
N VAL A 9 15.72 3.80 1.40
CA VAL A 9 17.16 3.57 1.58
C VAL A 9 17.78 2.98 0.31
N ARG A 10 17.16 1.94 -0.25
CA ARG A 10 17.66 1.27 -1.47
C ARG A 10 17.68 2.24 -2.66
N GLN A 11 16.58 2.97 -2.86
CA GLN A 11 16.43 3.92 -3.96
C GLN A 11 17.45 5.06 -3.88
N ALA A 12 17.59 5.69 -2.71
CA ALA A 12 18.57 6.76 -2.52
C ALA A 12 20.02 6.26 -2.70
N ARG A 13 20.30 5.03 -2.25
CA ARG A 13 21.61 4.39 -2.45
C ARG A 13 21.93 4.19 -3.93
N GLU A 14 20.98 3.62 -4.68
CA GLU A 14 21.12 3.32 -6.11
C GLU A 14 21.22 4.59 -6.95
N ALA A 15 20.41 5.61 -6.65
CA ALA A 15 20.49 6.92 -7.30
C ALA A 15 21.86 7.59 -7.11
N SER A 16 22.49 7.39 -5.95
CA SER A 16 23.85 7.90 -5.68
C SER A 16 24.98 6.96 -6.14
N GLY A 17 24.66 5.87 -6.85
CA GLY A 17 25.65 4.91 -7.35
C GLY A 17 26.44 4.18 -6.25
N LEU A 18 25.89 4.07 -5.04
CA LEU A 18 26.58 3.45 -3.90
C LEU A 18 26.26 1.95 -3.82
N SER A 19 27.27 1.15 -3.44
CA SER A 19 27.03 -0.23 -3.01
C SER A 19 26.47 -0.25 -1.57
N GLN A 20 25.88 -1.37 -1.15
CA GLN A 20 25.43 -1.52 0.24
C GLN A 20 26.58 -1.35 1.24
N ALA A 21 27.77 -1.87 0.90
CA ALA A 21 28.96 -1.71 1.72
C ALA A 21 29.41 -0.25 1.82
N GLU A 22 29.31 0.49 0.71
CA GLU A 22 29.69 1.90 0.66
C GLU A 22 28.72 2.78 1.48
N LEU A 23 27.41 2.54 1.34
CA LEU A 23 26.41 3.22 2.19
C LEU A 23 26.65 2.89 3.68
N ALA A 24 26.87 1.61 4.00
CA ALA A 24 27.14 1.18 5.37
C ALA A 24 28.36 1.90 5.96
N ARG A 25 29.46 1.97 5.19
CA ARG A 25 30.67 2.69 5.56
C ARG A 25 30.42 4.17 5.81
N ARG A 26 29.73 4.86 4.89
CA ARG A 26 29.39 6.28 5.02
C ARG A 26 28.47 6.57 6.20
N ALA A 27 27.53 5.67 6.47
CA ALA A 27 26.60 5.79 7.59
C ALA A 27 27.16 5.26 8.91
N GLY A 28 28.38 4.71 8.94
CA GLY A 28 29.00 4.16 10.15
C GLY A 28 28.21 2.98 10.73
N VAL A 29 27.69 2.09 9.88
CA VAL A 29 26.99 0.85 10.26
C VAL A 29 27.61 -0.35 9.54
N ALA A 30 27.35 -1.56 10.02
CA ALA A 30 27.82 -2.77 9.34
C ALA A 30 26.97 -3.05 8.09
N GLN A 31 27.58 -3.50 6.99
CA GLN A 31 26.86 -3.82 5.74
C GLN A 31 25.69 -4.81 5.91
N PRO A 32 25.77 -5.85 6.78
CA PRO A 32 24.61 -6.72 7.03
C PRO A 32 23.37 -6.00 7.57
N VAL A 33 23.54 -4.85 8.23
CA VAL A 33 22.42 -4.00 8.69
C VAL A 33 21.68 -3.40 7.51
N ILE A 34 22.41 -2.86 6.52
CA ILE A 34 21.83 -2.34 5.27
C ILE A 34 21.13 -3.46 4.50
N SER A 35 21.78 -4.61 4.36
CA SER A 35 21.18 -5.77 3.70
C SER A 35 19.90 -6.25 4.39
N ALA A 36 19.83 -6.22 5.73
CA ALA A 36 18.63 -6.57 6.48
C ALA A 36 17.48 -5.59 6.24
N TYR A 37 17.78 -4.29 6.12
CA TYR A 37 16.80 -3.27 5.76
C TYR A 37 16.29 -3.46 4.33
N GLU A 38 17.19 -3.54 3.35
CA GLU A 38 16.79 -3.63 1.93
C GLU A 38 16.03 -4.92 1.57
N ARG A 39 16.20 -5.98 2.37
CA ARG A 39 15.43 -7.24 2.22
C ARG A 39 14.13 -7.26 3.04
N GLY A 40 13.81 -6.19 3.78
CA GLY A 40 12.61 -6.10 4.61
C GLY A 40 12.60 -7.00 5.84
N HIS A 41 13.76 -7.57 6.24
CA HIS A 41 13.86 -8.36 7.47
C HIS A 41 13.88 -7.50 8.72
N ARG A 42 14.18 -6.22 8.57
CA ARG A 42 14.20 -5.23 9.64
C ARG A 42 13.78 -3.88 9.08
N GLU A 43 13.17 -3.04 9.92
CA GLU A 43 12.95 -1.63 9.58
C GLU A 43 13.94 -0.73 10.33
N PRO A 44 14.49 0.31 9.66
CA PRO A 44 15.24 1.35 10.35
C PRO A 44 14.29 2.23 11.15
N SER A 45 14.72 2.67 12.34
CA SER A 45 14.02 3.76 13.03
C SER A 45 14.13 5.07 12.22
N VAL A 46 13.24 6.04 12.42
CA VAL A 46 13.30 7.34 11.72
C VAL A 46 14.68 8.01 11.84
N PRO A 47 15.34 8.05 13.02
CA PRO A 47 16.70 8.58 13.11
C PRO A 47 17.74 7.80 12.27
N MET A 48 17.62 6.46 12.21
CA MET A 48 18.51 5.64 11.39
C MET A 48 18.24 5.88 9.89
N LEU A 49 16.97 5.96 9.49
CA LEU A 49 16.58 6.29 8.13
C LEU A 49 17.17 7.64 7.71
N ALA A 50 16.96 8.69 8.51
CA ALA A 50 17.51 10.02 8.26
C ALA A 50 19.05 9.99 8.10
N LYS A 51 19.74 9.24 8.96
CA LYS A 51 21.20 9.04 8.88
C LYS A 51 21.62 8.38 7.56
N LEU A 52 20.88 7.34 7.12
CA LEU A 52 21.18 6.63 5.88
C LEU A 52 20.94 7.51 4.65
N ILE A 53 19.83 8.25 4.62
CA ILE A 53 19.52 9.19 3.53
C ILE A 53 20.55 10.32 3.45
N ALA A 54 20.99 10.87 4.60
CA ALA A 54 22.06 11.85 4.61
C ALA A 54 23.39 11.29 4.07
N ALA A 55 23.72 10.03 4.37
CA ALA A 55 24.94 9.37 3.88
C ALA A 55 24.95 9.13 2.36
N THR A 56 23.78 9.16 1.70
CA THR A 56 23.68 9.12 0.23
C THR A 56 23.79 10.50 -0.41
N GLY A 57 23.83 11.59 0.38
CA GLY A 57 23.85 12.98 -0.09
C GLY A 57 22.45 13.58 -0.30
N HIS A 58 21.39 12.90 0.16
CA HIS A 58 20.02 13.38 0.07
C HIS A 58 19.56 13.98 1.39
N VAL A 59 18.51 14.79 1.33
CA VAL A 59 17.81 15.33 2.51
C VAL A 59 16.50 14.58 2.67
N LEU A 60 16.21 14.12 3.90
CA LEU A 60 14.92 13.55 4.26
C LEU A 60 14.04 14.64 4.86
N GLU A 61 13.02 15.07 4.13
CA GLU A 61 11.96 15.94 4.65
C GLU A 61 10.76 15.09 5.11
N LEU A 62 10.40 15.23 6.38
CA LEU A 62 9.18 14.65 6.95
C LEU A 62 8.29 15.82 7.41
N SER A 63 7.16 15.99 6.75
CA SER A 63 6.16 16.99 7.12
C SER A 63 4.93 16.32 7.70
N PHE A 64 4.30 17.02 8.64
CA PHE A 64 2.97 16.68 9.15
C PHE A 64 2.06 17.84 8.75
N ALA A 65 1.05 17.56 7.93
CA ALA A 65 0.02 18.54 7.59
C ALA A 65 -1.19 18.38 8.54
N PRO A 66 -1.85 19.48 8.95
CA PRO A 66 -3.19 19.40 9.54
C PRO A 66 -4.09 18.61 8.58
N GLY A 67 -4.72 17.55 9.10
CA GLY A 67 -5.32 16.50 8.28
C GLY A 67 -6.62 16.88 7.61
N ASP A 68 -6.52 17.49 6.43
CA ASP A 68 -7.43 17.27 5.30
C ASP A 68 -6.71 16.57 4.13
N GLU A 69 -5.38 16.70 4.02
CA GLU A 69 -4.50 15.78 3.25
C GLU A 69 -4.00 14.64 4.16
N VAL A 70 -4.90 13.71 4.45
CA VAL A 70 -4.58 12.47 5.17
C VAL A 70 -4.21 11.43 4.11
N VAL A 71 -3.06 10.76 4.23
CA VAL A 71 -2.94 9.40 3.70
C VAL A 71 -3.96 8.59 4.49
N ARG A 72 -5.19 8.54 4.00
CA ARG A 72 -6.32 7.91 4.70
C ARG A 72 -5.96 6.43 4.84
N GLY A 73 -5.43 6.04 5.99
CA GLY A 73 -5.37 4.63 6.36
C GLY A 73 -6.79 4.14 6.64
N LEU A 74 -7.05 2.87 6.39
CA LEU A 74 -8.35 2.26 6.69
C LEU A 74 -8.80 2.63 8.10
N PRO A 75 -10.03 3.07 8.36
CA PRO A 75 -10.51 3.38 9.71
C PRO A 75 -10.30 2.25 10.73
N ASP A 76 -10.27 2.58 12.03
CA ASP A 76 -10.12 1.57 13.10
C ASP A 76 -11.46 0.88 13.45
N THR A 77 -12.09 0.32 12.43
CA THR A 77 -13.35 -0.42 12.52
C THR A 77 -13.11 -1.92 12.45
N ALA A 78 -14.17 -2.73 12.58
CA ALA A 78 -14.06 -4.18 12.48
C ALA A 78 -13.52 -4.60 11.09
N ARG A 79 -14.09 -4.08 10.00
CA ARG A 79 -13.61 -4.39 8.64
C ARG A 79 -12.28 -3.72 8.36
N GLY A 80 -12.08 -2.47 8.81
CA GLY A 80 -10.82 -1.76 8.63
C GLY A 80 -9.63 -2.50 9.23
N ARG A 81 -9.72 -2.97 10.49
CA ARG A 81 -8.67 -3.80 11.12
C ARG A 81 -8.46 -5.12 10.40
N HIS A 82 -9.54 -5.76 9.97
CA HIS A 82 -9.47 -7.06 9.29
C HIS A 82 -8.73 -6.95 7.95
N LEU A 83 -9.08 -5.95 7.14
CA LEU A 83 -8.39 -5.62 5.89
C LEU A 83 -6.93 -5.28 6.11
N ARG A 84 -6.58 -4.48 7.12
CA ARG A 84 -5.16 -4.20 7.46
C ARG A 84 -4.36 -5.48 7.71
N ARG A 85 -4.94 -6.48 8.40
CA ARG A 85 -4.26 -7.76 8.68
C ARG A 85 -4.11 -8.66 7.46
N ARG A 86 -5.01 -8.56 6.48
CA ARG A 86 -5.04 -9.37 5.25
C ARG A 86 -4.55 -8.63 4.01
N ARG A 87 -4.17 -7.36 4.15
CA ARG A 87 -3.71 -6.44 3.08
C ARG A 87 -2.82 -7.13 2.06
N ARG A 88 -1.77 -7.81 2.53
CA ARG A 88 -0.80 -8.45 1.63
C ARG A 88 -1.45 -9.53 0.77
N ALA A 89 -2.25 -10.41 1.37
CA ALA A 89 -2.96 -11.47 0.65
C ALA A 89 -3.96 -10.90 -0.36
N VAL A 90 -4.69 -9.83 0.00
CA VAL A 90 -5.61 -9.14 -0.90
C VAL A 90 -4.89 -8.57 -2.12
N ILE A 91 -3.76 -7.88 -1.90
CA ILE A 91 -2.96 -7.30 -2.99
C ILE A 91 -2.37 -8.40 -3.88
N ASP A 92 -1.80 -9.46 -3.28
CA ASP A 92 -1.20 -10.55 -4.03
C ASP A 92 -2.25 -11.29 -4.89
N ALA A 93 -3.46 -11.53 -4.36
CA ALA A 93 -4.58 -12.13 -5.10
C ALA A 93 -5.06 -11.22 -6.26
N ALA A 94 -5.15 -9.91 -6.03
CA ALA A 94 -5.49 -8.94 -7.06
C ALA A 94 -4.45 -8.95 -8.20
N CYS A 95 -3.17 -8.86 -7.85
CA CYS A 95 -2.09 -8.87 -8.83
C CYS A 95 -2.04 -10.16 -9.64
N ALA A 96 -2.26 -11.33 -9.01
CA ALA A 96 -2.28 -12.62 -9.70
C ALA A 96 -3.38 -12.73 -10.78
N ARG A 97 -4.39 -11.85 -10.73
CA ARG A 97 -5.52 -11.81 -11.66
C ARG A 97 -5.54 -10.56 -12.56
N GLY A 98 -4.43 -9.82 -12.63
CA GLY A 98 -4.31 -8.63 -13.48
C GLY A 98 -5.07 -7.42 -12.95
N ALA A 99 -5.36 -7.37 -11.65
CA ALA A 99 -5.89 -6.18 -10.98
C ALA A 99 -4.78 -5.47 -10.20
N ARG A 100 -4.74 -4.14 -10.31
CA ARG A 100 -3.79 -3.26 -9.62
C ARG A 100 -4.52 -2.10 -8.96
N ASN A 101 -3.79 -1.29 -8.20
CA ASN A 101 -4.32 -0.09 -7.55
C ASN A 101 -5.58 -0.36 -6.72
N VAL A 102 -5.48 -1.39 -5.85
CA VAL A 102 -6.57 -1.83 -4.99
C VAL A 102 -6.82 -0.74 -3.95
N ARG A 103 -8.07 -0.28 -3.87
CA ARG A 103 -8.53 0.76 -2.97
C ARG A 103 -9.82 0.32 -2.30
N VAL A 104 -9.97 0.63 -1.02
CA VAL A 104 -11.24 0.45 -0.31
C VAL A 104 -12.06 1.71 -0.47
N PHE A 105 -13.35 1.56 -0.77
CA PHE A 105 -14.29 2.67 -0.76
C PHE A 105 -15.51 2.31 0.10
N GLY A 106 -16.56 3.11 0.01
CA GLY A 106 -17.83 2.76 0.66
C GLY A 106 -17.80 2.89 2.19
N SER A 107 -18.60 2.04 2.85
CA SER A 107 -18.83 2.13 4.31
C SER A 107 -17.55 1.99 5.13
N VAL A 108 -16.64 1.10 4.70
CA VAL A 108 -15.35 0.85 5.35
C VAL A 108 -14.45 2.08 5.26
N ALA A 109 -14.34 2.70 4.08
CA ALA A 109 -13.51 3.89 3.91
C ALA A 109 -14.03 5.08 4.74
N ARG A 110 -15.35 5.19 4.93
CA ARG A 110 -16.00 6.20 5.77
C ARG A 110 -16.00 5.88 7.27
N GLY A 111 -15.55 4.69 7.67
CA GLY A 111 -15.56 4.26 9.07
C GLY A 111 -16.96 3.98 9.62
N ALA A 112 -17.93 3.74 8.73
CA ALA A 112 -19.32 3.46 9.05
C ALA A 112 -19.68 1.97 8.87
N ASP A 113 -18.69 1.10 8.67
CA ASP A 113 -18.91 -0.35 8.53
C ASP A 113 -19.34 -1.01 9.84
N ARG A 114 -20.16 -2.05 9.68
CA ARG A 114 -20.54 -2.99 10.73
C ARG A 114 -19.85 -4.33 10.48
N PRO A 115 -19.85 -5.25 11.47
CA PRO A 115 -19.25 -6.57 11.30
C PRO A 115 -19.84 -7.41 10.16
N ASP A 116 -21.10 -7.13 9.78
CA ASP A 116 -21.82 -7.78 8.69
C ASP A 116 -21.74 -7.01 7.35
N SER A 117 -21.12 -5.82 7.34
CA SER A 117 -20.94 -5.04 6.11
C SER A 117 -20.10 -5.78 5.07
N ASP A 118 -20.46 -5.59 3.81
CA ASP A 118 -19.67 -5.88 2.64
C ASP A 118 -18.38 -5.03 2.59
N ILE A 119 -17.45 -5.47 1.75
CA ILE A 119 -16.19 -4.77 1.51
C ILE A 119 -16.15 -4.32 0.05
N ASP A 120 -16.29 -3.02 -0.15
CA ASP A 120 -16.24 -2.37 -1.45
C ASP A 120 -14.80 -2.06 -1.86
N LEU A 121 -14.35 -2.64 -2.99
CA LEU A 121 -13.00 -2.49 -3.53
C LEU A 121 -13.00 -1.90 -4.94
N LEU A 122 -12.26 -0.82 -5.13
CA LEU A 122 -11.91 -0.29 -6.45
C LEU A 122 -10.59 -0.88 -6.93
N VAL A 123 -10.56 -1.26 -8.20
CA VAL A 123 -9.35 -1.78 -8.85
C VAL A 123 -9.18 -1.19 -10.24
N ASP A 124 -7.93 -1.07 -10.68
CA ASP A 124 -7.59 -0.83 -12.07
C ASP A 124 -7.28 -2.18 -12.72
N LEU A 125 -8.03 -2.55 -13.76
CA LEU A 125 -7.78 -3.79 -14.49
C LEU A 125 -6.70 -3.58 -15.56
N GLU A 126 -5.91 -4.61 -15.80
CA GLU A 126 -5.02 -4.66 -16.96
C GLU A 126 -5.81 -4.84 -18.26
N PRO A 127 -5.28 -4.34 -19.41
CA PRO A 127 -5.91 -4.57 -20.70
C PRO A 127 -6.08 -6.07 -20.97
N GLY A 128 -7.30 -6.49 -21.32
CA GLY A 128 -7.62 -7.90 -21.60
C GLY A 128 -8.12 -8.71 -20.41
N VAL A 129 -8.17 -8.14 -19.20
CA VAL A 129 -8.81 -8.80 -18.05
C VAL A 129 -10.33 -8.76 -18.21
N GLY A 130 -10.91 -9.93 -18.43
CA GLY A 130 -12.36 -10.11 -18.63
C GLY A 130 -13.14 -10.41 -17.35
N LEU A 131 -14.47 -10.52 -17.49
CA LEU A 131 -15.40 -10.78 -16.39
C LEU A 131 -15.10 -12.05 -15.58
N VAL A 132 -14.58 -13.10 -16.24
CA VAL A 132 -14.23 -14.36 -15.57
C VAL A 132 -13.10 -14.17 -14.56
N ALA A 133 -12.09 -13.37 -14.90
CA ALA A 133 -10.98 -13.06 -14.00
C ALA A 133 -11.46 -12.20 -12.82
N LEU A 134 -12.35 -11.24 -13.07
CA LEU A 134 -12.97 -10.41 -12.04
C LEU A 134 -13.84 -11.23 -11.08
N ALA A 135 -14.64 -12.16 -11.58
CA ALA A 135 -15.43 -13.08 -10.76
C ALA A 135 -14.54 -14.01 -9.92
N GLY A 136 -13.44 -14.51 -10.50
CA GLY A 136 -12.45 -15.29 -9.78
C GLY A 136 -11.75 -14.48 -8.68
N LEU A 137 -11.46 -13.21 -8.94
CA LEU A 137 -10.87 -12.29 -7.96
C LEU A 137 -11.85 -12.05 -6.81
N ARG A 138 -13.11 -11.74 -7.10
CA ARG A 138 -14.14 -11.55 -6.07
C ARG A 138 -14.18 -12.74 -5.13
N ARG A 139 -14.34 -13.95 -5.67
CA ARG A 139 -14.44 -15.18 -4.87
C ARG A 139 -13.21 -15.41 -4.00
N GLU A 140 -12.01 -15.21 -4.55
CA GLU A 140 -10.78 -15.39 -3.80
C GLU A 140 -10.64 -14.36 -2.66
N LEU A 141 -11.06 -13.12 -2.90
CA LEU A 141 -11.08 -12.08 -1.87
C LEU A 141 -12.11 -12.38 -0.78
N GLU A 142 -13.28 -12.90 -1.14
CA GLU A 142 -14.30 -13.36 -0.17
C GLU A 142 -13.73 -14.49 0.71
N ASP A 143 -12.99 -15.44 0.14
CA ASP A 143 -12.34 -16.52 0.89
C ASP A 143 -11.25 -15.98 1.83
N ILE A 144 -10.44 -15.02 1.37
CA ILE A 144 -9.38 -14.38 2.17
C ILE A 144 -9.96 -13.56 3.33
N LEU A 145 -11.06 -12.85 3.07
CA LEU A 145 -11.65 -11.88 3.97
C LEU A 145 -12.81 -12.46 4.81
N GLY A 146 -13.33 -13.64 4.48
CA GLY A 146 -14.47 -14.24 5.17
C GLY A 146 -15.69 -13.32 5.20
N ALA A 147 -15.91 -12.57 4.11
CA ALA A 147 -16.89 -11.51 3.98
C ALA A 147 -17.33 -11.38 2.53
N GLU A 148 -18.52 -10.84 2.28
CA GLU A 148 -18.91 -10.43 0.94
C GLU A 148 -18.02 -9.28 0.46
N VAL A 149 -17.56 -9.36 -0.79
CA VAL A 149 -16.64 -8.38 -1.39
C VAL A 149 -17.23 -7.88 -2.71
N ASP A 150 -17.36 -6.57 -2.87
CA ASP A 150 -17.72 -5.96 -4.14
C ASP A 150 -16.49 -5.40 -4.86
N VAL A 151 -16.06 -6.07 -5.93
CA VAL A 151 -14.90 -5.62 -6.73
C VAL A 151 -15.40 -4.84 -7.94
N VAL A 152 -15.09 -3.55 -7.96
CA VAL A 152 -15.52 -2.60 -8.99
C VAL A 152 -14.30 -2.09 -9.76
N PRO A 153 -14.25 -2.30 -11.09
CA PRO A 153 -13.22 -1.66 -11.91
C PRO A 153 -13.45 -0.15 -11.96
N ALA A 154 -12.44 0.66 -11.64
CA ALA A 154 -12.58 2.11 -11.59
C ALA A 154 -13.04 2.72 -12.93
N ALA A 155 -12.64 2.11 -14.04
CA ALA A 155 -13.05 2.53 -15.39
C ALA A 155 -14.55 2.32 -15.70
N HIS A 156 -15.27 1.51 -14.92
CA HIS A 156 -16.70 1.22 -15.13
C HIS A 156 -17.62 2.06 -14.24
N LEU A 157 -17.07 2.92 -13.36
CA LEU A 157 -17.89 3.86 -12.61
C LEU A 157 -18.41 4.97 -13.52
N LYS A 158 -19.66 5.38 -13.30
CA LYS A 158 -20.21 6.60 -13.92
C LYS A 158 -19.40 7.82 -13.43
N PRO A 159 -19.15 8.84 -14.26
CA PRO A 159 -18.30 9.99 -13.89
C PRO A 159 -18.62 10.60 -12.53
N ASP A 160 -19.90 10.87 -12.27
CA ASP A 160 -20.37 11.50 -11.02
C ASP A 160 -20.12 10.61 -9.78
N VAL A 161 -20.18 9.28 -9.95
CA VAL A 161 -19.93 8.30 -8.88
C VAL A 161 -18.43 8.06 -8.73
N ALA A 162 -17.69 8.08 -9.83
CA ALA A 162 -16.24 7.91 -9.83
C ALA A 162 -15.55 9.02 -9.05
N GLU A 163 -15.95 10.28 -9.24
CA GLU A 163 -15.35 11.41 -8.53
C GLU A 163 -15.50 11.26 -7.01
N GLN A 164 -16.71 10.98 -6.52
CA GLN A 164 -16.95 10.74 -5.10
C GLN A 164 -16.24 9.49 -4.57
N ALA A 165 -16.36 8.36 -5.27
CA ALA A 165 -15.77 7.10 -4.81
C ALA A 165 -14.24 7.16 -4.80
N LEU A 166 -13.62 7.83 -5.78
CA LEU A 166 -12.17 8.03 -5.83
C LEU A 166 -11.69 9.04 -4.79
N ALA A 167 -12.48 10.08 -4.47
CA ALA A 167 -12.14 11.03 -3.42
C ALA A 167 -12.21 10.40 -2.01
N GLU A 168 -13.13 9.46 -1.80
CA GLU A 168 -13.27 8.73 -0.53
C GLU A 168 -12.35 7.50 -0.44
N ALA A 169 -11.82 7.04 -1.57
CA ALA A 169 -11.04 5.82 -1.67
C ALA A 169 -9.78 5.86 -0.80
N ILE A 170 -9.51 4.72 -0.18
CA ILE A 170 -8.34 4.47 0.67
C ILE A 170 -7.47 3.43 -0.01
N ASP A 171 -6.22 3.79 -0.32
CA ASP A 171 -5.25 2.85 -0.86
C ASP A 171 -5.06 1.67 0.07
N LEU A 172 -5.25 0.46 -0.48
CA LEU A 172 -5.01 -0.77 0.25
C LEU A 172 -3.54 -1.07 0.28
#